data_AF-A0A413LZ48-F1
#
_entry.id   AF-A0A413LZ48-F1
#
_cell.length_a   1.000
_cell.length_b   1.000
_cell.length_c   1.000
_cell.angle_alpha   90.00
_cell.angle_beta   90.00
_cell.angle_gamma   90.00
#
_symmetry.space_group_name_H-M   'P 1'
#
loop_
_entity.id
_entity.type
_entity.pdbx_description
1 polymer ?
#
loop_
_entity_poly.entity_id
_entity_poly.type
_entity_poly.pdbx_seq_one_letter_code
_entity_poly.pdbx_strand_id
1 'polypeptide(L)'
;MAKGSVRKKGKKWYYRFYVEDASGNLVQKEYAGTESKSETEKLLRQAMDDYESKKFIAKSENITIGELLDIWAEEELKTGTLSNGTVQNYLGAITNIKKHPISERKLKNVTSEHLQAFFDLLSFGGTYPDGSERKG
;
A
#
# COMPACT_ATOMS: atom_id res chain seq x y z
N MET A 1 8.86 -0.90 18.90
CA MET A 1 8.05 -0.10 19.85
C MET A 1 8.28 1.38 19.60
N ALA A 2 7.53 1.94 18.64
CA ALA A 2 7.45 3.38 18.47
C ALA A 2 7.11 4.09 19.80
N LYS A 3 7.73 5.23 20.09
CA LYS A 3 7.45 5.98 21.33
C LYS A 3 6.21 6.84 21.13
N GLY A 4 5.08 6.40 21.68
CA GLY A 4 3.83 7.16 21.73
C GLY A 4 3.62 7.89 23.07
N SER A 5 2.79 8.92 23.10
CA SER A 5 2.34 9.57 24.34
C SER A 5 0.90 10.05 24.26
N VAL A 6 0.23 10.16 25.40
CA VAL A 6 -1.13 10.70 25.51
C VAL A 6 -1.11 12.01 26.28
N ARG A 7 -1.91 12.99 25.84
CA ARG A 7 -2.08 14.28 26.52
C ARG A 7 -3.56 14.66 26.65
N LYS A 8 -3.90 15.34 27.73
CA LYS A 8 -5.25 15.87 27.95
C LYS A 8 -5.38 17.27 27.37
N LYS A 9 -6.45 17.53 26.63
CA LYS A 9 -6.85 18.85 26.13
C LYS A 9 -8.34 19.05 26.40
N GLY A 10 -8.66 19.89 27.39
CA GLY A 10 -10.03 20.08 27.85
C GLY A 10 -10.61 18.77 28.41
N LYS A 11 -11.76 18.34 27.86
CA LYS A 11 -12.44 17.09 28.26
C LYS A 11 -11.89 15.83 27.57
N LYS A 12 -11.14 15.97 26.48
CA LYS A 12 -10.67 14.85 25.66
C LYS A 12 -9.18 14.58 25.84
N TRP A 13 -8.81 13.32 25.68
CA TRP A 13 -7.43 12.88 25.53
C TRP A 13 -7.07 12.78 24.06
N TYR A 14 -5.80 13.02 23.77
CA TYR A 14 -5.21 12.95 22.45
C TYR A 14 -4.01 12.03 22.56
N TYR A 15 -3.75 11.26 21.52
CA TYR A 15 -2.54 10.45 21.41
C TYR A 15 -1.66 10.98 20.29
N ARG A 16 -0.35 10.83 20.45
CA ARG A 16 0.63 11.20 19.44
C ARG A 16 1.73 10.17 19.36
N PHE A 17 2.19 9.90 18.14
CA PHE A 17 3.31 9.00 17.88
C PHE A 17 4.05 9.46 16.62
N TYR A 18 5.27 8.96 16.44
CA TYR A 18 6.09 9.28 15.29
C TYR A 18 5.70 8.42 14.09
N VAL A 19 5.54 9.06 12.94
CA VAL A 19 5.34 8.43 11.64
C VAL A 19 6.38 8.98 10.66
N GLU A 20 6.84 8.15 9.72
CA GLU A 20 7.62 8.60 8.57
C GLU A 20 6.74 9.40 7.62
N ASP A 21 7.26 10.54 7.14
CA ASP A 21 6.70 11.27 6.01
C ASP A 21 7.16 10.67 4.67
N ALA A 22 6.69 11.24 3.56
CA ALA A 22 7.04 10.78 2.21
C ALA A 22 8.53 10.90 1.89
N SER A 23 9.30 11.68 2.66
CA SER A 23 10.75 11.83 2.52
C SER A 23 11.54 10.91 3.46
N GLY A 24 10.85 10.09 4.27
CA GLY A 24 11.46 9.18 5.25
C GLY A 24 11.82 9.85 6.59
N ASN A 25 11.43 11.10 6.82
CA ASN A 25 11.68 11.78 8.10
C ASN A 25 10.59 11.43 9.13
N LEU A 26 11.00 11.23 10.39
CA LEU A 26 10.06 10.97 11.48
C LEU A 26 9.37 12.26 11.93
N VAL A 27 8.08 12.39 11.63
CA VAL A 27 7.20 13.47 12.09
C VAL A 27 6.25 12.98 13.17
N GLN A 28 6.04 13.79 14.21
CA GLN A 28 5.07 13.47 15.26
C GLN A 28 3.68 13.90 14.82
N LYS A 29 2.75 12.95 14.69
CA LYS A 29 1.33 13.23 14.43
C LYS A 29 0.49 13.06 15.68
N GLU A 30 -0.50 13.93 15.83
CA GLU A 30 -1.46 13.91 16.93
C GLU A 30 -2.86 13.58 16.41
N TYR A 31 -3.56 12.75 17.17
CA TYR A 31 -4.90 12.27 16.86
C TYR A 31 -5.80 12.40 18.09
N ALA A 32 -7.08 12.64 17.84
CA ALA A 32 -8.09 12.69 18.90
C ALA A 32 -8.34 11.28 19.46
N GLY A 33 -8.33 11.17 20.79
CA GLY A 33 -8.76 9.97 21.52
C GLY A 33 -10.16 10.15 22.12
N THR A 34 -10.36 9.59 23.30
CA THR A 34 -11.65 9.63 24.03
C THR A 34 -11.56 10.51 25.29
N GLU A 35 -12.63 10.60 26.07
CA GLU A 35 -12.59 11.28 27.37
C GLU A 35 -11.87 10.45 28.46
N SER A 36 -11.59 9.17 28.16
CA SER A 36 -10.84 8.26 29.02
C SER A 36 -9.38 8.13 28.59
N LYS A 37 -8.47 8.27 29.56
CA LYS A 37 -7.04 8.08 29.35
C LYS A 37 -6.72 6.66 28.91
N SER A 38 -7.30 5.66 29.57
CA SER A 38 -6.99 4.24 29.32
C SER A 38 -7.47 3.78 27.95
N GLU A 39 -8.63 4.26 27.50
CA GLU A 39 -9.12 4.00 26.13
C GLU A 39 -8.23 4.67 25.09
N THR A 40 -7.79 5.90 25.35
CA THR A 40 -6.87 6.60 24.45
C THR A 40 -5.50 5.93 24.37
N GLU A 41 -5.01 5.34 25.46
CA GLU A 41 -3.81 4.50 25.45
C GLU A 41 -4.00 3.22 24.64
N LYS A 42 -5.20 2.61 24.66
CA LYS A 42 -5.52 1.46 23.79
C LYS A 42 -5.54 1.86 22.33
N LEU A 43 -6.17 3.00 21.99
CA LEU A 43 -6.17 3.55 20.63
C LEU A 43 -4.76 3.84 20.13
N LEU A 44 -3.89 4.38 21.00
CA LEU A 44 -2.49 4.60 20.67
C LEU A 44 -1.76 3.30 20.34
N ARG A 45 -1.94 2.23 21.15
CA ARG A 45 -1.33 0.93 20.88
C ARG A 45 -1.80 0.35 19.55
N GLN A 46 -3.11 0.34 19.32
CA GLN A 46 -3.67 -0.13 18.06
C GLN A 46 -3.14 0.66 16.87
N ALA A 47 -3.13 2.00 16.94
CA ALA A 47 -2.60 2.84 15.87
C ALA A 47 -1.10 2.59 15.61
N MET A 48 -0.33 2.29 16.66
CA MET A 48 1.09 1.93 16.52
C MET A 48 1.26 0.53 15.91
N ASP A 49 0.45 -0.46 16.30
CA ASP A 49 0.49 -1.82 15.74
C ASP A 49 0.04 -1.83 14.27
N ASP A 50 -1.01 -1.07 13.94
CA ASP A 50 -1.47 -0.83 12.57
C ASP A 50 -0.39 -0.11 11.75
N TYR A 51 0.31 0.86 12.35
CA TYR A 51 1.41 1.56 11.69
C TYR A 51 2.64 0.65 11.48
N GLU A 52 3.04 -0.15 12.46
CA GLU A 52 4.15 -1.10 12.34
C GLU A 52 3.83 -2.23 11.35
N SER A 53 2.60 -2.75 11.34
CA SER A 53 2.16 -3.77 10.37
C SER A 53 2.08 -3.24 8.93
N LYS A 54 1.58 -2.01 8.73
CA LYS A 54 1.64 -1.33 7.42
C LYS A 54 3.07 -1.00 7.00
N LYS A 55 3.95 -0.64 7.93
CA LYS A 55 5.39 -0.49 7.66
C LYS A 55 6.07 -1.79 7.27
N PHE A 56 5.62 -2.93 7.81
CA PHE A 56 6.13 -4.25 7.42
C PHE A 56 5.82 -4.56 5.96
N ILE A 57 4.64 -4.16 5.49
CA ILE A 57 4.27 -4.18 4.08
C ILE A 57 5.14 -3.19 3.26
N ALA A 58 5.49 -2.04 3.84
CA ALA A 58 6.35 -1.03 3.23
C ALA A 58 7.86 -1.35 3.22
N LYS A 59 8.32 -2.48 3.78
CA LYS A 59 9.64 -3.04 3.41
C LYS A 59 9.53 -3.63 2.01
N SER A 60 9.56 -2.73 1.03
CA SER A 60 9.54 -2.95 -0.43
C SER A 60 10.52 -4.00 -0.94
N GLU A 61 11.44 -4.46 -0.10
CA GLU A 61 12.37 -5.54 -0.39
C GLU A 61 11.73 -6.92 -0.58
N ASN A 62 10.50 -7.14 -0.09
CA ASN A 62 9.89 -8.47 -0.12
C ASN A 62 8.55 -8.60 -0.84
N ILE A 63 7.88 -7.51 -1.19
CA ILE A 63 6.62 -7.59 -1.94
C ILE A 63 6.87 -7.69 -3.45
N THR A 64 5.99 -8.41 -4.11
CA THR A 64 5.89 -8.51 -5.57
C THR A 64 5.08 -7.33 -6.14
N ILE A 65 5.14 -7.14 -7.47
CA ILE A 65 4.29 -6.13 -8.13
C ILE A 65 2.81 -6.44 -7.91
N GLY A 66 2.41 -7.71 -8.00
CA GLY A 66 1.03 -8.15 -7.81
C GLY A 66 0.50 -7.79 -6.43
N GLU A 67 1.29 -8.07 -5.39
CA GLU A 67 0.94 -7.72 -4.00
C GLU A 67 0.85 -6.21 -3.79
N LEU A 68 1.79 -5.43 -4.35
CA LEU A 68 1.73 -3.97 -4.30
C LEU A 68 0.42 -3.45 -4.92
N LEU A 69 0.02 -3.99 -6.07
CA LEU A 69 -1.20 -3.58 -6.75
C LEU A 69 -2.45 -3.96 -5.96
N ASP A 70 -2.46 -5.09 -5.26
CA ASP A 70 -3.57 -5.48 -4.38
C ASP A 70 -3.71 -4.53 -3.19
N ILE A 71 -2.59 -4.16 -2.55
CA ILE A 71 -2.57 -3.19 -1.46
C ILE A 71 -3.07 -1.83 -1.94
N TRP A 72 -2.56 -1.35 -3.07
CA TRP A 72 -3.01 -0.07 -3.65
C TRP A 72 -4.49 -0.10 -4.02
N ALA A 73 -4.96 -1.21 -4.60
CA ALA A 73 -6.35 -1.38 -4.97
C ALA A 73 -7.29 -1.29 -3.75
N GLU A 74 -6.91 -1.93 -2.64
CA GLU A 74 -7.73 -1.97 -1.43
C GLU A 74 -7.64 -0.70 -0.60
N GLU A 75 -6.43 -0.20 -0.36
CA GLU A 75 -6.22 0.89 0.59
C GLU A 75 -6.46 2.28 -0.01
N GLU A 76 -6.25 2.46 -1.31
CA GLU A 76 -6.33 3.79 -1.96
C GLU A 76 -7.38 3.85 -3.08
N LEU A 77 -7.38 2.88 -3.99
CA LEU A 77 -8.22 2.95 -5.19
C LEU A 77 -9.72 2.82 -4.86
N LYS A 78 -10.10 1.84 -4.04
CA LYS A 78 -11.51 1.59 -3.65
C LYS A 78 -12.04 2.60 -2.63
N THR A 79 -11.17 3.19 -1.82
CA THR A 79 -11.52 4.14 -0.76
C THR A 79 -11.44 5.61 -1.23
N GLY A 80 -10.85 5.84 -2.41
CA GLY A 80 -10.63 7.16 -2.98
C GLY A 80 -11.88 7.83 -3.54
N THR A 81 -11.67 9.00 -4.15
CA THR A 81 -12.74 9.87 -4.68
C THR A 81 -13.01 9.68 -6.18
N LEU A 82 -12.37 8.68 -6.80
CA LEU A 82 -12.53 8.39 -8.22
C LEU A 82 -13.94 7.86 -8.51
N SER A 83 -14.44 8.17 -9.72
CA SER A 83 -15.72 7.62 -10.15
C SER A 83 -15.68 6.10 -10.22
N ASN A 84 -16.83 5.44 -10.01
CA ASN A 84 -16.92 3.98 -10.08
C ASN A 84 -16.39 3.43 -11.42
N GLY A 85 -16.68 4.09 -12.55
CA GLY A 85 -16.15 3.68 -13.86
C GLY A 85 -14.63 3.73 -13.93
N THR A 86 -14.02 4.79 -13.38
CA THR A 86 -12.57 4.93 -13.29
C THR A 86 -11.96 3.84 -12.40
N VAL A 87 -12.56 3.56 -11.24
CA VAL A 87 -12.13 2.49 -10.34
C VAL A 87 -12.16 1.14 -11.04
N GLN A 88 -13.26 0.82 -11.74
CA GLN A 88 -13.39 -0.44 -12.50
C GLN A 88 -12.33 -0.56 -13.60
N ASN A 89 -12.02 0.53 -14.31
CA ASN A 89 -10.97 0.52 -15.33
C ASN A 89 -9.60 0.18 -14.73
N TYR A 90 -9.25 0.78 -13.59
CA TYR A 90 -8.00 0.47 -12.89
C TYR A 90 -7.97 -0.97 -12.37
N LEU A 91 -9.06 -1.47 -11.79
CA LEU A 91 -9.16 -2.87 -11.36
C LEU A 91 -9.02 -3.85 -12.53
N GLY A 92 -9.57 -3.52 -13.69
CA GLY A 92 -9.38 -4.28 -14.92
C GLY A 92 -7.92 -4.30 -15.38
N ALA A 93 -7.23 -3.15 -15.33
CA ALA A 93 -5.80 -3.06 -15.64
C ALA A 93 -4.95 -3.90 -14.68
N ILE A 94 -5.19 -3.79 -13.36
CA ILE A 94 -4.52 -4.60 -12.33
C ILE A 94 -4.72 -6.09 -12.61
N THR A 95 -5.95 -6.51 -12.89
CA THR A 95 -6.28 -7.91 -13.21
C THR A 95 -5.49 -8.42 -14.41
N ASN A 96 -5.28 -7.59 -15.43
CA ASN A 96 -4.49 -7.97 -16.60
C ASN A 96 -2.99 -7.99 -16.31
N ILE A 97 -2.47 -7.05 -15.53
CA ILE A 97 -1.06 -7.06 -15.09
C ILE A 97 -0.78 -8.34 -14.28
N LYS A 98 -1.69 -8.73 -13.38
CA LYS A 98 -1.57 -9.94 -12.54
C LYS A 98 -1.61 -11.26 -13.31
N LYS A 99 -2.00 -11.26 -14.58
CA LYS A 99 -1.88 -12.44 -15.46
C LYS A 99 -0.48 -12.58 -16.05
N HIS A 100 0.36 -11.54 -15.97
CA HIS A 100 1.69 -11.54 -16.56
C HIS A 100 2.74 -11.85 -15.49
N PRO A 101 3.78 -12.67 -15.77
CA PRO A 101 4.82 -13.04 -14.80
C PRO A 101 5.59 -11.87 -14.18
N ILE A 102 5.46 -10.65 -14.71
CA ILE A 102 5.97 -9.45 -14.05
C ILE A 102 5.29 -9.22 -12.69
N SER A 103 4.05 -9.69 -12.48
CA SER A 103 3.34 -9.60 -11.20
C SER A 103 4.04 -10.32 -10.08
N GLU A 104 4.63 -11.48 -10.37
CA GLU A 104 5.33 -12.35 -9.39
C GLU A 104 6.74 -11.86 -9.07
N ARG A 105 7.25 -10.86 -9.80
CA ARG A 105 8.59 -10.32 -9.54
C ARG A 105 8.54 -9.42 -8.33
N LYS A 106 9.52 -9.60 -7.43
CA LYS A 106 9.78 -8.66 -6.33
C LYS A 106 9.99 -7.26 -6.89
N LEU A 107 9.34 -6.26 -6.30
CA LEU A 107 9.39 -4.87 -6.76
C LEU A 107 10.83 -4.36 -6.88
N LYS A 108 11.69 -4.69 -5.90
CA LYS A 108 13.12 -4.33 -5.91
C LYS A 108 13.95 -4.94 -7.05
N ASN A 109 13.45 -5.99 -7.70
CA ASN A 109 14.13 -6.71 -8.78
C ASN A 109 13.57 -6.37 -10.16
N VAL A 110 12.59 -5.45 -10.24
CA VAL A 110 12.03 -4.99 -11.51
C VAL A 110 13.07 -4.11 -12.20
N THR A 111 13.26 -4.34 -13.50
CA THR A 111 14.20 -3.60 -14.34
C THR A 111 13.44 -2.99 -15.52
N SER A 112 14.05 -2.05 -16.22
CA SER A 112 13.50 -1.48 -17.45
C SER A 112 13.22 -2.56 -18.51
N GLU A 113 14.09 -3.55 -18.63
CA GLU A 113 13.92 -4.68 -19.56
C GLU A 113 12.67 -5.51 -19.24
N HIS A 114 12.40 -5.76 -17.96
CA HIS A 114 11.18 -6.46 -17.55
C HIS A 114 9.91 -5.69 -17.94
N LEU A 115 9.93 -4.36 -17.80
CA LEU A 115 8.82 -3.50 -18.20
C LEU A 115 8.67 -3.45 -19.72
N GLN A 116 9.78 -3.33 -20.46
CA GLN A 116 9.77 -3.32 -21.92
C GLN A 116 9.17 -4.63 -22.47
N ALA A 117 9.63 -5.78 -21.99
CA ALA A 117 9.10 -7.09 -22.40
C ALA A 117 7.58 -7.21 -22.12
N PHE A 118 7.11 -6.65 -21.00
CA PHE A 118 5.68 -6.61 -20.69
C PHE A 118 4.89 -5.76 -21.69
N PHE A 119 5.37 -4.57 -22.02
CA PHE A 119 4.71 -3.70 -23.01
C PHE A 119 4.76 -4.30 -24.42
N ASP A 120 5.89 -4.88 -24.83
CA ASP A 120 6.03 -5.53 -26.13
C ASP A 120 5.01 -6.68 -26.27
N LEU A 121 4.85 -7.51 -25.23
CA LEU A 121 3.85 -8.57 -25.23
C LEU A 121 2.42 -8.01 -25.35
N LEU A 122 2.12 -6.91 -24.65
CA LEU A 122 0.79 -6.30 -24.71
C LEU A 122 0.49 -5.66 -26.08
N SER A 123 1.50 -5.08 -26.72
CA SER A 123 1.38 -4.33 -27.97
C SER A 123 1.47 -5.20 -29.23
N PHE A 124 2.34 -6.21 -29.21
CA PHE A 124 2.64 -7.03 -30.40
C PHE A 124 2.15 -8.47 -30.27
N GLY A 125 1.65 -8.86 -29.09
CA GLY A 125 1.38 -10.25 -28.77
C GLY A 125 2.66 -11.04 -28.53
N GLY A 126 2.51 -12.34 -28.30
CA GLY A 126 3.62 -13.25 -28.03
C GLY A 126 3.25 -14.35 -27.05
N THR A 127 4.26 -15.09 -26.62
CA THR A 127 4.09 -16.22 -25.70
C THR A 127 4.51 -15.80 -24.29
N TYR A 128 3.63 -16.02 -23.33
CA TYR A 128 3.97 -15.90 -21.92
C TYR A 128 4.97 -17.00 -21.53
N PRO A 129 5.78 -16.80 -20.48
CA PRO A 129 6.68 -17.82 -19.93
C PRO A 129 6.02 -19.15 -19.52
N ASP A 130 4.71 -19.17 -19.31
CA ASP A 130 3.92 -20.39 -19.02
C ASP A 130 3.46 -21.13 -20.30
N GLY A 131 3.82 -20.63 -21.48
CA GLY A 131 3.47 -21.19 -22.77
C GLY A 131 2.13 -20.72 -23.34
N SER A 132 1.37 -19.88 -22.61
CA SER A 132 0.13 -19.31 -23.13
C SER A 132 0.40 -18.22 -24.18
N GLU A 133 -0.46 -18.07 -25.17
CA GLU A 133 -0.29 -17.09 -26.25
C GLU A 133 -1.25 -15.92 -26.13
N ARG A 134 -0.72 -14.70 -26.30
CA ARG A 134 -1.49 -13.48 -26.52
C ARG A 134 -1.40 -13.11 -28.00
N LYS A 135 -2.55 -12.99 -28.66
CA LYS A 135 -2.62 -12.38 -30.00
C LYS A 135 -2.70 -10.86 -29.83
N GLY A 136 -1.85 -10.15 -30.59
CA GLY A 136 -1.85 -8.68 -30.68
C GLY A 136 -3.11 -8.14 -31.33
#